data_AF-A0A2V9GK03-F1
#
_entry.id   AF-A0A2V9GK03-F1
#
_cell.length_a   1.000
_cell.length_b   1.000
_cell.length_c   1.000
_cell.angle_alpha   90.00
_cell.angle_beta   90.00
_cell.angle_gamma   90.00
#
_symmetry.space_group_name_H-M   'P 1'
#
loop_
_entity.id
_entity.type
_entity.pdbx_description
1 polymer ?
#
loop_
_entity_poly.entity_id
_entity_poly.type
_entity_poly.pdbx_seq_one_letter_code
_entity_poly.pdbx_strand_id
1 'polypeptide(L)'
;MILARAFTDADSETAPLVAIINETMARHFWPGEDPIGKRFSLISDVGPFVEIVGVARDGKYRILAEDPQPYFYVPLTQHFTAQRTLQIRSSMPPELPAPPSPTRSTGARC
;
A
#
# COMPACT_ATOMS: atom_id res chain seq x y z
N MET A 1 4.18 -4.37 22.15
CA MET A 1 3.50 -5.30 21.23
C MET A 1 2.44 -4.48 20.52
N ILE A 2 2.54 -4.27 19.21
CA ILE A 2 1.52 -3.55 18.44
C ILE A 2 0.57 -4.63 17.92
N LEU A 3 -0.69 -4.62 18.39
CA LEU A 3 -1.72 -5.55 17.93
C LEU A 3 -2.13 -5.09 16.52
N ALA A 4 -1.61 -5.75 15.47
CA ALA A 4 -1.90 -5.42 14.09
C ALA A 4 -1.96 -6.71 13.29
N ARG A 5 -2.99 -6.88 12.44
CA ARG A 5 -3.01 -7.97 11.45
C ARG A 5 -2.38 -7.48 10.15
N ALA A 6 -1.56 -8.31 9.53
CA ALA A 6 -1.16 -8.10 8.15
C ALA A 6 -2.38 -8.23 7.22
N PHE A 7 -2.26 -7.68 6.00
CA PHE A 7 -3.21 -8.00 4.96
C PHE A 7 -3.20 -9.49 4.66
N THR A 8 -4.37 -10.03 4.36
CA THR A 8 -4.59 -11.44 4.04
C THR A 8 -5.31 -11.55 2.72
N ASP A 9 -5.35 -12.74 2.13
CA ASP A 9 -6.09 -13.00 0.89
C ASP A 9 -7.60 -12.75 1.03
N ALA A 10 -8.12 -12.67 2.26
CA ALA A 10 -9.50 -12.30 2.54
C ALA A 10 -9.78 -10.79 2.33
N ASP A 11 -8.75 -9.95 2.29
CA ASP A 11 -8.87 -8.51 2.01
C ASP A 11 -8.90 -8.27 0.49
N SER A 12 -9.89 -8.89 -0.16
CA SER A 12 -10.08 -8.88 -1.61
C SER A 12 -10.82 -7.61 -2.08
N GLU A 13 -10.95 -7.47 -3.41
CA GLU A 13 -11.68 -6.38 -4.06
C GLU A 13 -13.14 -6.25 -3.62
N THR A 14 -13.77 -7.35 -3.19
CA THR A 14 -15.18 -7.37 -2.75
C THR A 14 -15.34 -7.29 -1.22
N ALA A 15 -14.22 -7.32 -0.48
CA ALA A 15 -14.23 -7.20 0.97
C ALA A 15 -14.39 -5.74 1.41
N PRO A 16 -14.79 -5.49 2.68
CA PRO A 16 -14.72 -4.15 3.26
C PRO A 16 -13.34 -3.53 3.08
N LEU A 17 -13.30 -2.22 2.85
CA LEU A 17 -12.04 -1.49 2.67
C LEU A 17 -11.27 -1.45 3.99
N VAL A 18 -10.01 -1.84 3.94
CA VAL A 18 -9.13 -1.86 5.12
C VAL A 18 -7.80 -1.17 4.84
N ALA A 19 -7.20 -0.61 5.89
CA ALA A 19 -5.89 0.01 5.83
C ALA A 19 -5.02 -0.34 7.03
N ILE A 20 -3.71 -0.31 6.79
CA ILE A 20 -2.68 -0.23 7.84
C ILE A 20 -2.14 1.19 7.80
N ILE A 21 -2.14 1.90 8.93
CA ILE A 21 -1.61 3.27 9.03
C ILE A 21 -0.22 3.25 9.65
N ASN A 22 0.58 4.31 9.50
CA ASN A 22 1.82 4.43 10.26
C ASN A 22 1.63 5.08 11.64
N GLU A 23 2.62 4.96 12.51
CA GLU A 23 2.58 5.54 13.87
C GLU A 23 2.37 7.06 13.84
N THR A 24 2.96 7.77 12.86
CA THR A 24 2.75 9.22 12.70
C THR A 24 1.29 9.57 12.44
N MET A 25 0.61 8.83 11.55
CA MET A 25 -0.81 9.01 11.29
C MET A 25 -1.65 8.69 12.53
N ALA A 26 -1.33 7.60 13.23
CA ALA A 26 -2.01 7.21 14.47
C ALA A 26 -1.94 8.33 15.52
N ARG A 27 -0.73 8.85 15.80
CA ARG A 27 -0.51 9.94 16.76
C ARG A 27 -1.18 11.25 16.35
N HIS A 28 -1.23 11.53 15.06
CA HIS A 28 -1.77 12.79 14.55
C HIS A 28 -3.30 12.85 14.61
N PHE A 29 -3.98 11.79 14.17
CA PHE A 29 -5.44 11.78 14.06
C PHE A 29 -6.16 11.16 15.27
N TRP A 30 -5.47 10.33 16.06
CA TRP A 30 -6.03 9.66 17.24
C TRP A 30 -5.08 9.76 18.44
N PRO A 31 -4.78 10.98 18.91
CA PRO A 31 -3.80 11.20 19.98
C PRO A 31 -4.24 10.54 21.29
N GLY A 32 -3.44 9.60 21.78
CA GLY A 32 -3.71 8.88 23.03
C GLY A 32 -4.78 7.78 22.93
N GLU A 33 -5.25 7.46 21.73
CA GLU A 33 -6.25 6.43 21.48
C GLU A 33 -5.67 5.26 20.66
N ASP A 34 -6.25 4.07 20.81
CA ASP A 34 -5.97 2.94 19.93
C ASP A 34 -6.67 3.15 18.57
N PRO A 35 -5.94 3.30 17.46
CA PRO A 35 -6.54 3.54 16.15
C PRO A 35 -7.20 2.28 15.54
N ILE A 36 -6.93 1.09 16.05
CA ILE A 36 -7.47 -0.16 15.50
C ILE A 36 -9.01 -0.17 15.58
N GLY A 37 -9.66 -0.55 14.47
CA GLY A 37 -11.12 -0.56 14.33
C GLY A 37 -11.75 0.80 14.03
N LYS A 38 -10.99 1.90 14.14
CA LYS A 38 -11.45 3.22 13.71
C LYS A 38 -11.50 3.30 12.18
N ARG A 39 -12.27 4.26 11.68
CA ARG A 39 -12.56 4.42 10.26
C ARG A 39 -12.27 5.83 9.81
N PHE A 40 -11.80 5.97 8.57
CA PHE A 40 -11.62 7.25 7.91
C PHE A 40 -12.11 7.16 6.46
N SER A 41 -12.33 8.31 5.83
CA SER A 41 -12.74 8.40 4.43
C SER A 41 -11.88 9.44 3.74
N LEU A 42 -11.46 9.14 2.52
CA LEU A 42 -10.65 10.03 1.68
C LEU A 42 -11.52 10.87 0.72
N ILE A 43 -12.83 10.62 0.69
CA ILE A 43 -13.76 11.21 -0.28
C ILE A 43 -14.74 12.15 0.40
N SER A 44 -15.44 11.68 1.43
CA SER A 44 -16.47 12.46 2.13
C SER A 44 -16.71 11.98 3.56
N ASP A 45 -17.40 12.78 4.36
CA ASP A 45 -17.86 12.46 5.71
C ASP A 45 -18.92 11.34 5.77
N VAL A 46 -19.55 11.02 4.63
CA VAL A 46 -20.50 9.90 4.50
C VAL A 46 -19.88 8.62 3.94
N GLY A 47 -18.56 8.63 3.66
CA GLY A 47 -17.80 7.50 3.17
C GLY A 47 -17.37 7.60 1.70
N PRO A 48 -16.97 6.48 1.07
CA PRO A 48 -16.79 5.15 1.66
C PRO A 48 -15.71 5.14 2.75
N PHE A 49 -15.95 4.35 3.80
CA PHE A 49 -15.05 4.25 4.94
C PHE A 49 -14.03 3.13 4.77
N VAL A 50 -12.81 3.41 5.20
CA VAL A 50 -11.69 2.47 5.29
C VAL A 50 -11.43 2.19 6.77
N GLU A 51 -11.46 0.92 7.16
CA GLU A 51 -11.21 0.50 8.55
C GLU A 51 -9.72 0.25 8.81
N ILE A 52 -9.23 0.71 9.95
CA ILE A 52 -7.85 0.54 10.36
C ILE A 52 -7.68 -0.83 11.02
N VAL A 53 -6.90 -1.70 10.39
CA VAL A 53 -6.66 -3.09 10.88
C VAL A 53 -5.23 -3.31 11.39
N GLY A 54 -4.36 -2.30 11.27
CA GLY A 54 -3.00 -2.37 11.77
C GLY A 54 -2.28 -1.02 11.83
N VAL A 55 -1.19 -1.00 12.60
CA VAL A 55 -0.25 0.12 12.67
C VAL A 55 1.16 -0.36 12.32
N ALA A 56 1.79 0.30 11.36
CA ALA A 56 3.16 0.07 10.94
C ALA A 56 4.10 1.14 11.53
N ARG A 57 5.39 0.81 11.65
CA ARG A 57 6.42 1.81 12.00
C ARG A 57 6.52 2.88 10.91
N ASP A 58 6.98 4.06 11.31
CA ASP A 58 7.29 5.15 10.38
C ASP A 58 8.40 4.74 9.40
N GLY A 59 8.23 5.12 8.13
CA GLY A 59 9.18 4.85 7.05
C GLY A 59 9.61 6.12 6.31
N LYS A 60 10.41 5.93 5.26
CA LYS A 60 10.68 6.94 4.23
C LYS A 60 9.93 6.53 2.97
N TYR A 61 9.14 7.43 2.40
CA TYR A 61 8.12 7.19 1.38
C TYR A 61 8.42 7.91 0.07
N ARG A 62 8.86 9.17 0.11
CA ARG A 62 9.18 9.95 -1.11
C ARG A 62 10.67 10.19 -1.27
N ILE A 63 11.37 10.58 -0.20
CA ILE A 63 12.81 10.83 -0.20
C ILE A 63 13.46 10.34 1.10
N LEU A 64 14.76 10.04 1.09
CA LEU A 64 15.46 9.54 2.28
C LEU A 64 15.51 10.55 3.43
N ALA A 65 15.58 11.84 3.09
CA ALA A 65 15.72 12.94 4.05
C ALA A 65 14.38 13.53 4.53
N GLU A 66 13.23 12.91 4.22
CA GLU A 66 11.94 13.44 4.68
C GLU A 66 11.70 13.20 6.16
N ASP A 67 10.96 14.09 6.80
CA ASP A 67 10.38 13.80 8.11
C ASP A 67 9.26 12.76 7.97
N PRO A 68 9.03 11.89 8.99
CA PRO A 68 7.88 10.99 9.00
C PRO A 68 6.57 11.76 8.74
N GLN A 69 5.86 11.36 7.69
CA GLN A 69 4.54 11.91 7.33
C GLN A 69 3.44 10.93 7.68
N PRO A 70 2.22 11.37 7.99
CA PRO A 70 1.06 10.49 8.04
C PRO A 70 0.93 9.69 6.75
N TYR A 71 0.90 8.36 6.87
CA TYR A 71 0.84 7.46 5.72
C TYR A 71 -0.03 6.25 6.02
N PHE A 72 -0.68 5.71 4.99
CA PHE A 72 -1.46 4.48 5.08
C PHE A 72 -1.17 3.58 3.88
N TYR A 73 -1.38 2.28 4.09
CA TYR A 73 -1.26 1.22 3.11
C TYR A 73 -2.63 0.55 2.98
N VAL A 74 -2.97 0.11 1.78
CA VAL A 74 -4.20 -0.64 1.46
C VAL A 74 -3.85 -1.91 0.68
N PRO A 75 -4.69 -2.95 0.71
CA PRO A 75 -4.49 -4.14 -0.10
C PRO A 75 -4.36 -3.79 -1.59
N LEU A 76 -3.41 -4.45 -2.26
CA LEU A 76 -3.13 -4.22 -3.69
C LEU A 76 -4.36 -4.51 -4.57
N THR A 77 -5.12 -5.55 -4.20
CA THR A 77 -6.40 -5.94 -4.79
C THR A 77 -7.41 -4.81 -4.72
N GLN A 78 -7.55 -4.14 -3.58
CA GLN A 78 -8.52 -3.06 -3.38
C GLN A 78 -8.12 -1.73 -4.03
N HIS A 79 -6.83 -1.52 -4.35
CA HIS A 79 -6.34 -0.29 -4.96
C HIS A 79 -5.29 -0.55 -6.06
N PHE A 80 -5.77 -1.09 -7.18
CA PHE A 80 -4.94 -1.36 -8.35
C PHE A 80 -4.43 -0.06 -9.02
N THR A 81 -3.11 0.04 -9.24
CA THR A 81 -2.50 0.97 -10.19
C THR A 81 -1.51 0.22 -11.07
N ALA A 82 -1.45 0.60 -12.35
CA ALA A 82 -0.76 -0.14 -13.40
C ALA A 82 0.77 -0.08 -13.32
N GLN A 83 1.34 0.89 -12.60
CA GLN A 83 2.79 1.02 -12.41
C GLN A 83 3.20 0.52 -11.03
N ARG A 84 4.05 -0.52 -11.00
CA ARG A 84 4.60 -1.12 -9.78
C ARG A 84 6.10 -1.31 -9.93
N THR A 85 6.84 -0.99 -8.88
CA THR A 85 8.29 -1.24 -8.79
C THR A 85 8.53 -2.35 -7.78
N LEU A 86 9.17 -3.45 -8.21
CA LEU A 86 9.62 -4.52 -7.33
C LEU A 86 11.13 -4.38 -7.13
N GLN A 87 11.55 -4.15 -5.90
CA GLN A 87 12.97 -4.08 -5.56
C GLN A 87 13.40 -5.40 -4.88
N ILE A 88 14.25 -6.16 -5.56
CA ILE A 88 14.79 -7.44 -5.05
C ILE A 88 16.25 -7.23 -4.68
N ARG A 89 16.60 -7.56 -3.44
CA ARG A 89 18.01 -7.69 -3.04
C ARG A 89 18.38 -9.17 -3.03
N SER A 90 19.17 -9.59 -4.00
CA SER A 90 19.75 -10.94 -4.07
C SER A 90 21.22 -10.91 -3.65
N SER A 91 21.68 -11.96 -2.99
CA SER A 91 23.11 -12.21 -2.75
C SER A 91 23.81 -12.86 -3.95
N MET A 92 23.06 -13.27 -4.98
CA MET A 92 23.61 -13.77 -6.25
C MET A 92 23.85 -12.61 -7.23
N PRO A 93 24.93 -12.67 -8.04
CA PRO A 93 25.09 -11.79 -9.20
C PRO A 93 23.83 -11.84 -10.08
N PRO A 94 23.36 -10.71 -10.63
CA PRO A 94 22.21 -10.69 -11.52
C PRO A 94 22.61 -11.32 -12.86
N GLU A 95 22.57 -12.64 -12.95
CA GLU A 95 22.66 -13.34 -14.23
C GLU A 95 21.25 -13.40 -14.84
N LEU A 96 20.89 -12.40 -15.67
CA LEU A 96 20.20 -12.62 -16.96
C LEU A 96 19.91 -11.28 -17.67
N PRO A 97 20.17 -11.14 -18.98
CA PRO A 97 19.55 -10.09 -19.77
C PRO A 97 18.03 -10.27 -19.78
N ALA A 98 17.30 -9.17 -19.53
CA ALA A 98 15.84 -9.15 -19.52
C ALA A 98 15.27 -9.74 -20.83
N PRO A 99 14.20 -10.56 -20.78
CA PRO A 99 13.55 -11.02 -22.00
C PRO A 99 13.00 -9.80 -22.77
N PRO A 100 13.18 -9.72 -24.10
CA PRO A 100 12.68 -8.59 -24.87
C PRO A 100 11.15 -8.55 -24.78
N SER A 101 10.62 -7.35 -24.51
CA SER A 101 9.19 -7.09 -24.55
C SER A 101 8.62 -7.48 -25.91
N PRO A 102 7.48 -8.20 -26.01
CA PRO A 102 6.88 -8.49 -27.29
C PRO A 102 6.42 -7.19 -27.95
N THR A 103 7.15 -6.78 -29.00
CA THR A 103 6.72 -5.70 -29.89
C THR A 103 5.43 -6.12 -30.57
N ARG A 104 4.33 -5.41 -30.27
CA ARG A 104 3.07 -5.55 -30.98
C ARG A 104 3.27 -5.09 -32.42
N SER A 105 3.46 -6.03 -33.35
CA SER A 105 3.51 -5.72 -34.77
C SER A 105 2.11 -5.35 -35.24
N THR A 106 1.87 -4.05 -35.44
CA THR A 106 0.74 -3.56 -36.23
C THR A 106 1.00 -3.97 -37.68
N GLY A 107 0.49 -5.14 -38.08
CA GLY A 107 0.52 -5.60 -39.47
C GLY A 107 -0.63 -4.98 -40.26
N ALA A 108 -0.33 -3.95 -41.05
CA ALA A 108 -1.21 -3.46 -42.10
C ALA A 108 -1.07 -4.35 -43.36
N ARG A 109 -2.21 -4.85 -43.85
CA ARG A 109 -2.58 -5.20 -45.23
C ARG A 109 -1.69 -6.14 -46.07
N CYS A 110 -2.33 -7.20 -46.56
CA CYS A 110 -2.41 -7.45 -48.01
C CYS A 110 -3.86 -7.21 -48.45
#